data_AF-A0A8C5RYJ8-F1
#
_entry.id   AF-A0A8C5RYJ8-F1
#
_cell.length_a   1.000
_cell.length_b   1.000
_cell.length_c   1.000
_cell.angle_alpha   90.00
_cell.angle_beta   90.00
_cell.angle_gamma   90.00
#
_symmetry.space_group_name_H-M   'P 1'
#
loop_
_entity.id
_entity.type
_entity.pdbx_description
1 polymer ?
#
loop_
_entity_poly.entity_id
_entity_poly.type
_entity_poly.pdbx_seq_one_letter_code
_entity_poly.pdbx_strand_id
1 'polypeptide(L)'
;MGAFLDKPKTEKHNAHGAGNGLRYGLSSMQGWRVEMEDAHTAVVGIPHGLEDWSFFAVYDGHAGSRVANYCSNHLLEHITNNEDFRGTEQPGCALEPSVENVKTWKLLVLCFSVFKCFPSQLKPVLLSLIFPGFSFDNNEIHITI
;
A
#
# COMPACT_ATOMS: atom_id res chain seq x y z
N MET A 1 28.34 3.58 19.17
CA MET A 1 27.90 2.37 18.45
C MET A 1 27.07 2.82 17.26
N GLY A 2 27.35 2.32 16.07
CA GLY A 2 26.72 2.77 14.83
C GLY A 2 25.32 2.20 14.63
N ALA A 3 24.60 2.71 13.63
CA ALA A 3 23.22 2.32 13.29
C ALA A 3 23.10 0.97 12.55
N PHE A 4 24.18 0.17 12.50
CA PHE A 4 24.25 -1.08 11.76
C PHE A 4 24.69 -2.25 12.63
N LEU A 5 24.20 -3.43 12.30
CA LEU A 5 24.62 -4.71 12.88
C LEU A 5 25.97 -5.17 12.32
N ASP A 6 26.66 -6.05 13.04
CA ASP A 6 27.92 -6.67 12.56
C ASP A 6 27.70 -7.62 11.38
N LYS A 7 26.49 -8.19 11.28
CA LYS A 7 26.04 -9.06 10.18
C LYS A 7 24.57 -8.76 9.87
N PRO A 8 24.14 -8.91 8.60
CA PRO A 8 22.76 -8.69 8.25
C PRO A 8 21.88 -9.80 8.83
N LYS A 9 20.70 -9.44 9.32
CA LYS A 9 19.63 -10.41 9.56
C LYS A 9 19.00 -10.76 8.22
N THR A 10 19.21 -12.00 7.79
CA THR A 10 18.78 -12.50 6.48
C THR A 10 17.46 -13.27 6.51
N GLU A 11 16.84 -13.40 7.69
CA GLU A 11 15.50 -13.97 7.87
C GLU A 11 14.49 -13.23 6.98
N LYS A 12 13.62 -14.01 6.33
CA LYS A 12 12.58 -13.50 5.44
C LYS A 12 11.22 -13.77 6.05
N HIS A 13 10.36 -12.75 6.08
CA HIS A 13 8.95 -12.93 6.35
C HIS A 13 8.19 -12.86 5.04
N ASN A 14 7.63 -13.99 4.64
CA ASN A 14 6.94 -14.13 3.36
C ASN A 14 5.43 -14.23 3.57
N ALA A 15 4.66 -13.62 2.68
CA ALA A 15 3.23 -13.89 2.54
C ALA A 15 2.85 -13.97 1.07
N HIS A 16 1.74 -14.63 0.77
CA HIS A 16 1.25 -14.78 -0.58
C HIS A 16 -0.26 -14.97 -0.57
N GLY A 17 -0.89 -14.73 -1.72
CA GLY A 17 -2.32 -14.96 -1.88
C GLY A 17 -2.77 -14.82 -3.33
N ALA A 18 -4.05 -15.07 -3.56
CA ALA A 18 -4.68 -14.98 -4.86
C ALA A 18 -6.16 -14.61 -4.72
N GLY A 19 -6.71 -13.93 -5.73
CA GLY A 19 -8.11 -13.53 -5.80
C GLY A 19 -8.30 -12.39 -6.79
N ASN A 20 -9.54 -12.13 -7.22
CA ASN A 20 -9.87 -11.11 -8.23
C ASN A 20 -9.05 -11.21 -9.53
N GLY A 21 -8.65 -12.42 -9.91
CA GLY A 21 -7.78 -12.67 -11.07
C GLY A 21 -6.31 -12.27 -10.87
N LEU A 22 -5.94 -11.86 -9.66
CA LEU A 22 -4.60 -11.48 -9.24
C LEU A 22 -3.97 -12.57 -8.37
N ARG A 23 -2.64 -12.61 -8.38
CA ARG A 23 -1.81 -13.36 -7.44
C ARG A 23 -0.79 -12.41 -6.85
N TYR A 24 -0.39 -12.61 -5.60
CA TYR A 24 0.69 -11.83 -5.02
C TYR A 24 1.64 -12.69 -4.19
N GLY A 25 2.89 -12.23 -4.13
CA GLY A 25 3.91 -12.68 -3.19
C GLY A 25 4.60 -11.48 -2.59
N LEU A 26 4.87 -11.53 -1.29
CA LEU A 26 5.65 -10.53 -0.59
C LEU A 26 6.72 -11.18 0.27
N SER A 27 7.85 -10.49 0.44
CA SER A 27 8.97 -10.87 1.29
C SER A 27 9.53 -9.63 1.97
N SER A 28 9.65 -9.63 3.29
CA SER A 28 10.37 -8.59 4.04
C SER A 28 11.64 -9.10 4.72
N MET A 29 12.67 -8.26 4.81
CA MET A 29 13.95 -8.57 5.45
C MET A 29 14.54 -7.36 6.19
N GLN A 30 14.95 -7.55 7.45
CA GLN A 30 15.58 -6.47 8.23
C GLN A 30 16.96 -6.02 7.69
N GLY A 31 17.77 -6.96 7.18
CA GLY A 31 19.08 -6.65 6.64
C GLY A 31 20.05 -6.12 7.70
N TRP A 32 20.77 -5.03 7.40
CA TRP A 32 21.85 -4.50 8.23
C TRP A 32 21.40 -3.55 9.34
N ARG A 33 20.14 -3.11 9.33
CA ARG A 33 19.62 -2.18 10.35
C ARG A 33 19.44 -2.90 11.68
N VAL A 34 19.57 -2.16 12.78
CA VAL A 34 19.37 -2.69 14.13
C VAL A 34 17.90 -3.07 14.36
N GLU A 35 16.99 -2.25 13.83
CA GLU A 35 15.54 -2.42 13.95
C GLU A 35 14.90 -2.60 12.57
N MET A 36 13.80 -3.35 12.52
CA MET A 36 12.92 -3.45 11.36
C MET A 36 11.74 -2.49 11.55
N GLU A 37 11.72 -1.41 10.79
CA GLU A 37 10.70 -0.35 10.93
C GLU A 37 9.60 -0.43 9.87
N ASP A 38 9.77 -1.29 8.86
CA ASP A 38 8.84 -1.42 7.75
C ASP A 38 7.63 -2.28 8.10
N ALA A 39 6.50 -1.96 7.47
CA ALA A 39 5.26 -2.72 7.53
C ALA A 39 4.64 -2.85 6.13
N HIS A 40 3.62 -3.69 5.99
CA HIS A 40 2.90 -3.85 4.73
C HIS A 40 1.42 -4.24 4.94
N THR A 41 0.62 -4.02 3.90
CA THR A 41 -0.77 -4.49 3.81
C THR A 41 -0.96 -5.15 2.46
N ALA A 42 -1.53 -6.35 2.45
CA ALA A 42 -1.87 -7.08 1.23
C ALA A 42 -3.28 -7.67 1.37
N VAL A 43 -4.26 -7.00 0.77
CA VAL A 43 -5.68 -7.36 0.85
C VAL A 43 -6.21 -7.57 -0.56
N VAL A 44 -6.73 -8.76 -0.82
CA VAL A 44 -7.43 -9.07 -2.07
C VAL A 44 -8.90 -9.22 -1.71
N GLY A 45 -9.75 -8.40 -2.33
CA GLY A 45 -11.16 -8.28 -1.98
C GLY A 45 -11.38 -7.42 -0.74
N ILE A 46 -11.58 -6.12 -0.96
CA ILE A 46 -11.86 -5.17 0.12
C ILE A 46 -13.32 -5.34 0.58
N PRO A 47 -13.61 -5.34 1.89
CA PRO A 47 -14.97 -5.50 2.40
C PRO A 47 -15.89 -4.30 2.04
N HIS A 48 -17.18 -4.43 2.36
CA HIS A 48 -18.19 -3.36 2.21
C HIS A 48 -18.50 -2.94 0.76
N GLY A 49 -18.64 -3.92 -0.14
CA GLY A 49 -19.07 -3.69 -1.53
C GLY A 49 -17.91 -3.39 -2.51
N LEU A 50 -16.67 -3.50 -2.04
CA LEU A 50 -15.46 -3.37 -2.84
C LEU A 50 -14.75 -4.73 -3.02
N GLU A 51 -15.52 -5.82 -3.02
CA GLU A 51 -14.99 -7.20 -3.07
C GLU A 51 -14.18 -7.46 -4.34
N ASP A 52 -14.47 -6.70 -5.39
CA ASP A 52 -13.76 -6.70 -6.66
C ASP A 52 -12.41 -5.96 -6.63
N TRP A 53 -12.16 -5.15 -5.59
CA TRP A 53 -10.97 -4.33 -5.45
C TRP A 53 -9.90 -5.03 -4.62
N SER A 54 -8.64 -4.73 -4.92
CA SER A 54 -7.49 -5.19 -4.13
C SER A 54 -6.64 -3.99 -3.67
N PHE A 55 -6.04 -4.12 -2.49
CA PHE A 55 -5.20 -3.11 -1.86
C PHE A 55 -3.85 -3.69 -1.46
N PHE A 56 -2.77 -3.08 -1.95
CA PHE A 56 -1.40 -3.42 -1.59
C PHE A 56 -0.64 -2.17 -1.17
N ALA A 57 0.04 -2.24 -0.03
CA ALA A 57 0.84 -1.15 0.46
C ALA A 57 2.10 -1.57 1.21
N VAL A 58 3.15 -0.76 1.07
CA VAL A 58 4.41 -0.85 1.83
C VAL A 58 4.62 0.46 2.58
N TYR A 59 5.01 0.35 3.84
CA TYR A 59 5.23 1.47 4.76
C TYR A 59 6.67 1.41 5.24
N ASP A 60 7.51 2.31 4.75
CA ASP A 60 8.90 2.48 5.17
C ASP A 60 8.93 3.40 6.40
N GLY A 61 9.15 2.78 7.56
CA GLY A 61 9.16 3.44 8.86
C GLY A 61 10.49 4.15 9.10
N HIS A 62 10.45 5.27 9.81
CA HIS A 62 11.65 5.99 10.23
C HIS A 62 11.48 6.54 11.64
N ALA A 63 12.54 6.47 12.44
CA ALA A 63 12.54 6.89 13.84
C ALA A 63 11.50 6.15 14.70
N GLY A 64 11.29 4.87 14.41
CA GLY A 64 10.37 3.96 15.08
C GLY A 64 9.35 3.32 14.12
N SER A 65 8.98 2.07 14.39
CA SER A 65 8.01 1.30 13.61
C SER A 65 6.54 1.64 13.87
N ARG A 66 6.26 2.47 14.89
CA ARG A 66 4.89 2.70 15.39
C ARG A 66 3.95 3.25 14.33
N VAL A 67 4.39 4.23 13.53
CA VAL A 67 3.53 4.86 12.53
C VAL A 67 3.33 3.94 11.33
N ALA A 68 4.38 3.27 10.84
CA ALA A 68 4.27 2.27 9.78
C ALA A 68 3.30 1.15 10.16
N ASN A 69 3.43 0.60 11.37
CA ASN A 69 2.51 -0.40 11.91
C ASN A 69 1.06 0.11 12.01
N TYR A 70 0.85 1.33 12.51
CA TYR A 70 -0.48 1.92 12.57
C TYR A 70 -1.10 2.08 11.17
N CYS A 71 -0.34 2.61 10.21
CA CYS A 71 -0.81 2.75 8.83
C CYS A 71 -1.14 1.41 8.19
N SER A 72 -0.34 0.35 8.43
CA SER A 72 -0.60 -0.98 7.86
C SER A 72 -1.92 -1.61 8.30
N ASN A 73 -2.42 -1.23 9.48
CA ASN A 73 -3.67 -1.76 10.03
C ASN A 73 -4.88 -0.87 9.74
N HIS A 74 -4.69 0.45 9.65
CA HIS A 74 -5.81 1.40 9.65
C HIS A 74 -5.93 2.24 8.39
N LEU A 75 -4.90 2.34 7.54
CA LEU A 75 -4.93 3.24 6.40
C LEU A 75 -6.02 2.85 5.40
N LEU A 76 -6.17 1.55 5.11
CA LEU A 76 -7.21 1.06 4.21
C LEU A 76 -8.60 1.50 4.68
N GLU A 77 -8.89 1.28 5.96
CA GLU A 77 -10.17 1.67 6.58
C GLU A 77 -10.40 3.19 6.49
N HIS A 78 -9.38 4.00 6.75
CA HIS A 78 -9.50 5.46 6.65
C HIS A 78 -9.75 5.92 5.21
N ILE A 79 -9.12 5.27 4.22
CA ILE A 79 -9.36 5.56 2.80
C ILE A 79 -10.79 5.19 2.42
N THR A 80 -11.24 3.97 2.75
CA THR A 80 -12.57 3.48 2.35
C THR A 80 -13.72 4.19 3.07
N ASN A 81 -13.48 4.67 4.30
CA ASN A 81 -14.49 5.36 5.09
C ASN A 81 -14.56 6.86 4.82
N ASN A 82 -13.59 7.46 4.12
CA ASN A 82 -13.59 8.88 3.81
C ASN A 82 -14.75 9.24 2.85
N GLU A 83 -15.43 10.35 3.13
CA GLU A 83 -16.53 10.88 2.31
C GLU A 83 -16.10 11.18 0.87
N ASP A 84 -14.85 11.62 0.67
CA ASP A 84 -14.29 11.86 -0.67
C ASP A 84 -14.19 10.58 -1.50
N PHE A 85 -13.81 9.47 -0.85
CA PHE A 85 -13.69 8.17 -1.51
C PHE A 85 -15.06 7.54 -1.76
N ARG A 86 -16.00 7.77 -0.82
CA ARG A 86 -17.41 7.40 -0.95
C ARG A 86 -18.20 8.35 -1.88
N GLY A 87 -17.52 9.35 -2.45
CA GLY A 87 -18.10 10.53 -3.09
C GLY A 87 -19.21 10.26 -4.10
N THR A 88 -20.41 10.72 -3.72
CA THR A 88 -21.45 11.37 -4.53
C THR A 88 -21.88 10.71 -5.85
N GLU A 89 -22.97 9.94 -5.79
CA GLU A 89 -23.96 9.97 -6.86
C GLU A 89 -24.72 11.31 -6.77
N GLN A 90 -24.13 12.40 -7.27
CA GLN A 90 -24.88 13.62 -7.57
C GLN A 90 -24.94 13.81 -9.09
N PRO A 91 -26.13 13.73 -9.72
CA PRO A 91 -26.30 14.05 -11.12
C PRO A 91 -26.17 15.56 -11.30
N GLY A 92 -25.00 16.06 -11.71
CA GLY A 92 -24.93 17.40 -12.32
C GLY A 92 -23.79 18.35 -11.95
N CYS A 93 -22.72 17.94 -11.25
CA CYS A 93 -21.58 18.85 -11.02
C CYS A 93 -20.27 18.29 -11.58
N ALA A 94 -19.90 18.75 -12.78
CA ALA A 94 -18.64 18.45 -13.43
C ALA A 94 -17.48 19.20 -12.73
N LEU A 95 -16.80 18.51 -11.84
CA LEU A 95 -15.37 18.69 -11.59
C LEU A 95 -14.72 17.35 -11.93
N GLU A 96 -14.24 17.22 -13.17
CA GLU A 96 -13.57 16.03 -13.68
C GLU A 96 -12.16 15.89 -13.09
N PRO A 97 -11.91 14.81 -12.33
CA PRO A 97 -10.67 14.06 -12.51
C PRO A 97 -11.02 12.65 -12.99
N SER A 98 -11.26 12.47 -14.29
CA SER A 98 -11.11 11.20 -15.04
C SER A 98 -11.48 9.89 -14.33
N VAL A 99 -12.55 9.86 -13.52
CA VAL A 99 -12.93 8.71 -12.68
C VAL A 99 -13.30 7.48 -13.52
N GLU A 100 -13.62 7.69 -14.79
CA GLU A 100 -13.86 6.62 -15.77
C GLU A 100 -12.63 5.73 -15.98
N ASN A 101 -11.42 6.26 -15.79
CA ASN A 101 -10.19 5.47 -15.85
C ASN A 101 -9.85 4.77 -14.52
N VAL A 102 -10.49 5.11 -13.40
CA VAL A 102 -10.26 4.42 -12.11
C VAL A 102 -11.20 3.23 -11.96
N LYS A 103 -12.41 3.30 -12.56
CA LYS A 103 -13.39 2.20 -12.55
C LYS A 103 -12.93 0.95 -13.31
N THR A 104 -12.01 1.11 -14.26
CA THR A 104 -11.44 -0.01 -15.06
C THR A 104 -10.29 -0.72 -14.35
N TRP A 105 -9.62 -0.07 -13.38
CA TRP A 105 -8.48 -0.62 -12.66
C TRP A 105 -8.83 -0.84 -11.20
N LYS A 106 -9.35 -2.03 -10.88
CA LYS A 106 -9.76 -2.49 -9.53
C LYS A 106 -8.57 -2.80 -8.60
N LEU A 107 -7.45 -2.10 -8.76
CA LEU A 107 -6.21 -2.35 -8.03
C LEU A 107 -5.68 -1.02 -7.47
N LEU A 108 -5.64 -0.92 -6.15
CA LEU A 108 -5.02 0.20 -5.45
C LEU A 108 -3.65 -0.23 -4.90
N VAL A 109 -2.59 0.36 -5.42
CA VAL A 109 -1.21 0.17 -4.93
C VAL A 109 -0.74 1.49 -4.35
N LEU A 110 -0.31 1.49 -3.08
CA LEU A 110 0.23 2.68 -2.42
C LEU A 110 1.60 2.38 -1.81
N CYS A 111 2.55 3.29 -1.99
CA CYS A 111 3.85 3.19 -1.33
C CYS A 111 4.11 4.44 -0.49
N PHE A 112 4.35 4.27 0.81
CA PHE A 112 4.59 5.37 1.74
C PHE A 112 5.98 5.24 2.35
N SER A 113 6.82 6.26 2.17
CA SER A 113 7.89 6.57 3.12
C SER A 113 7.29 7.51 4.16
N VAL A 114 7.19 7.07 5.42
CA VAL A 114 6.28 7.64 6.43
C VAL A 114 6.74 9.01 6.96
N PHE A 115 7.71 9.67 6.31
CA PHE A 115 8.30 10.93 6.78
C PHE A 115 7.91 12.22 6.05
N LYS A 116 6.90 12.23 5.18
CA LYS A 116 6.40 13.48 4.58
C LYS A 116 4.93 13.70 4.90
N CYS A 117 4.72 14.49 5.95
CA CYS A 117 3.61 15.42 6.19
C CYS A 117 2.39 15.19 5.28
N PHE A 118 1.29 14.66 5.84
CA PHE A 118 -0.02 14.56 5.19
C PHE A 118 -0.47 15.95 4.72
N PRO A 119 -0.52 16.26 3.41
CA PRO A 119 -1.36 17.33 2.91
C PRO A 119 -2.73 16.73 2.63
N SER A 120 -3.77 17.43 3.03
CA SER A 120 -5.20 17.12 2.91
C SER A 120 -5.72 17.04 1.46
N GLN A 121 -5.00 16.43 0.52
CA GLN A 121 -5.35 16.34 -0.89
C GLN A 121 -4.85 15.02 -1.50
N LEU A 122 -5.41 13.89 -1.07
CA LEU A 122 -5.25 12.64 -1.83
C LEU A 122 -6.21 12.69 -3.02
N LYS A 123 -5.70 13.09 -4.19
CA LYS A 123 -6.37 12.77 -5.46
C LYS A 123 -6.07 11.30 -5.80
N PRO A 124 -7.06 10.49 -6.18
CA PRO A 124 -6.86 9.10 -6.57
C PRO A 124 -6.19 9.06 -7.94
N VAL A 125 -4.88 9.27 -7.96
CA VAL A 125 -4.05 9.10 -9.14
C VAL A 125 -3.07 7.99 -8.80
N LEU A 126 -3.08 6.94 -9.62
CA LEU A 126 -2.11 5.85 -9.67
C LEU A 126 -0.70 6.38 -9.37
N LEU A 127 -0.27 6.25 -8.12
CA LEU A 127 1.00 6.78 -7.67
C LEU A 127 1.96 5.60 -7.56
N SER A 128 2.47 5.17 -8.71
CA SER A 128 3.66 4.34 -8.79
C SER A 128 4.89 5.15 -8.35
N LEU A 129 4.97 5.51 -7.06
CA LEU A 129 6.20 6.04 -6.49
C LEU A 129 7.10 4.88 -6.08
N ILE A 130 7.84 4.41 -7.10
CA ILE A 130 9.22 3.93 -7.09
C ILE A 130 9.70 3.39 -5.73
N PHE A 131 9.19 2.23 -5.32
CA PHE A 131 9.99 1.28 -4.55
C PHE A 131 10.57 0.27 -5.55
N PRO A 132 11.89 0.04 -5.59
CA PRO A 132 12.50 -0.94 -6.49
C PRO A 132 12.03 -2.39 -6.22
N GLY A 133 11.33 -2.62 -5.10
CA GLY A 133 10.80 -3.91 -4.70
C GLY A 133 9.37 -4.23 -5.17
N PHE A 134 8.67 -3.32 -5.85
CA PHE A 134 7.33 -3.61 -6.40
C PHE A 134 7.41 -3.96 -7.88
N SER A 135 6.91 -5.13 -8.27
CA SER A 135 6.80 -5.56 -9.67
C SER A 135 5.42 -6.15 -9.95
N PHE A 136 4.92 -5.92 -11.16
CA PHE A 136 3.64 -6.44 -11.64
C PHE A 136 3.82 -7.04 -13.03
N ASP A 137 3.60 -8.35 -13.16
CA ASP A 137 3.77 -9.10 -14.40
C ASP A 137 2.74 -10.24 -14.47
N ASN A 138 2.03 -10.40 -15.59
CA ASN A 138 1.06 -11.49 -15.83
C ASN A 138 0.08 -11.73 -14.66
N ASN A 139 -0.50 -10.65 -14.10
CA ASN A 139 -1.38 -10.65 -12.92
C ASN A 139 -0.73 -11.12 -11.62
N GLU A 140 0.60 -11.25 -11.58
CA GLU A 140 1.37 -11.50 -10.37
C GLU A 140 1.98 -10.21 -9.83
N ILE A 141 1.72 -9.93 -8.55
CA ILE A 141 2.28 -8.81 -7.81
C ILE A 141 3.42 -9.35 -6.93
N HIS A 142 4.64 -8.85 -7.14
CA HIS A 142 5.81 -9.21 -6.34
C HIS A 142 6.24 -8.00 -5.52
N ILE A 143 6.30 -8.17 -4.19
CA ILE A 143 6.64 -7.10 -3.25
C ILE A 143 7.85 -7.53 -2.42
N THR A 144 8.94 -6.78 -2.52
CA THR A 144 10.13 -6.97 -1.67
C THR A 144 10.33 -5.73 -0.81
N ILE A 145 10.51 -5.97 0.49
CA ILE A 145 10.66 -4.96 1.54
C ILE A 145 12.02 -5.19 2.21
#